data_AF-A0A7S2CNJ0-F1
#
_entry.id   AF-A0A7S2CNJ0-F1
#
_cell.length_a   1.000
_cell.length_b   1.000
_cell.length_c   1.000
_cell.angle_alpha   90.00
_cell.angle_beta   90.00
_cell.angle_gamma   90.00
#
_symmetry.space_group_name_H-M   'P 1'
#
loop_
_entity.id
_entity.type
_entity.pdbx_description
1 polymer ?
#
loop_
_entity_poly.entity_id
_entity_poly.type
_entity_poly.pdbx_seq_one_letter_code
_entity_poly.pdbx_strand_id
1 'polypeptide(L)'
;ETNFLGSSPGMGPLHCVLSGLVRHASVKTWSCDAALGDALPLVFKVVDDLDDATQALGLALLLRILRLAMPTHLHRHRAILCDILERCLKCSRSAHVAGLALTAHTRLLAVLTPTPETLVRRHALLRQALSRVGQGTWTSADRARVVGSAFPGLLAQLALGLELLTHTRTLLACLLEMLDTPSAPLQLAALETIFVAAQGIWPRLAPKAEEILAVLLRSACFARRERHPEEDRK
;
A
#
# COMPACT_ATOMS: atom_id res chain seq x y z
N GLU A 1 -10.23 -20.89 17.10
CA GLU A 1 -11.71 -20.84 17.02
C GLU A 1 -12.16 -19.40 17.23
N THR A 2 -12.69 -18.75 16.20
CA THR A 2 -13.59 -17.60 16.34
C THR A 2 -14.45 -17.55 15.09
N ASN A 3 -15.71 -17.94 15.29
CA ASN A 3 -16.79 -17.91 14.32
C ASN A 3 -17.13 -16.45 13.95
N PHE A 4 -16.92 -16.08 12.69
CA PHE A 4 -17.54 -14.93 12.06
C PHE A 4 -17.92 -15.31 10.62
N LEU A 5 -18.99 -16.09 10.48
CA LEU A 5 -19.67 -16.29 9.20
C LEU A 5 -21.16 -16.07 9.44
N GLY A 6 -21.56 -14.80 9.47
CA GLY A 6 -22.92 -14.42 9.14
C GLY A 6 -23.11 -14.67 7.64
N SER A 7 -23.86 -15.71 7.31
CA SER A 7 -24.18 -16.12 5.95
C SER A 7 -24.98 -15.04 5.22
N SER A 8 -24.34 -14.34 4.27
CA SER A 8 -25.04 -13.54 3.27
C SER A 8 -25.52 -14.46 2.13
N PRO A 9 -26.80 -14.41 1.71
CA PRO A 9 -27.37 -15.32 0.72
C PRO A 9 -26.95 -14.86 -0.68
N GLY A 10 -25.77 -15.29 -1.14
CA GLY A 10 -25.28 -15.01 -2.49
C GLY A 10 -23.90 -15.57 -2.81
N MET A 11 -23.13 -15.98 -1.80
CA MET A 11 -21.72 -16.37 -1.96
C MET A 11 -21.45 -17.84 -2.33
N GLY A 12 -22.47 -18.66 -2.60
CA GLY A 12 -22.35 -20.13 -2.68
C GLY A 12 -21.26 -20.72 -3.60
N PRO A 13 -21.13 -20.29 -4.87
CA PRO A 13 -20.14 -20.88 -5.79
C PRO A 13 -18.77 -20.22 -5.70
N LEU A 14 -18.73 -18.88 -5.61
CA LEU A 14 -17.48 -18.11 -5.55
C LEU A 14 -16.71 -18.42 -4.26
N HIS A 15 -17.39 -18.55 -3.12
CA HIS A 15 -16.73 -18.85 -1.85
C HIS A 15 -16.08 -20.25 -1.83
N CYS A 16 -16.68 -21.23 -2.50
CA CYS A 16 -16.10 -22.57 -2.65
C CYS A 16 -14.85 -22.55 -3.53
N VAL A 17 -14.87 -21.81 -4.64
CA VAL A 17 -13.72 -21.64 -5.55
C VAL A 17 -12.61 -20.84 -4.86
N LEU A 18 -12.95 -19.77 -4.13
CA LEU A 18 -12.01 -18.98 -3.35
C LEU A 18 -11.41 -19.77 -2.19
N SER A 19 -12.20 -20.59 -1.49
CA SER A 19 -11.68 -21.52 -0.47
C SER A 19 -10.76 -22.57 -1.08
N GLY A 20 -11.07 -23.07 -2.28
CA GLY A 20 -10.20 -23.95 -3.05
C GLY A 20 -8.87 -23.28 -3.45
N LEU A 21 -8.93 -22.04 -3.93
CA LEU A 21 -7.78 -21.20 -4.27
C LEU A 21 -6.92 -20.88 -3.05
N VAL A 22 -7.52 -20.54 -1.92
CA VAL A 22 -6.81 -20.30 -0.65
C VAL A 22 -6.10 -21.57 -0.17
N ARG A 23 -6.75 -22.73 -0.28
CA ARG A 23 -6.16 -24.04 0.07
C ARG A 23 -5.08 -24.48 -0.91
N HIS A 24 -5.19 -24.17 -2.20
CA HIS A 24 -4.12 -24.39 -3.17
C HIS A 24 -2.94 -23.43 -2.95
N ALA A 25 -3.22 -22.16 -2.63
CA ALA A 25 -2.21 -21.14 -2.33
C ALA A 25 -1.50 -21.36 -0.98
N SER A 26 -2.05 -22.15 -0.07
CA SER A 26 -1.37 -22.53 1.18
C SER A 26 -0.35 -23.66 1.01
N VAL A 27 -0.35 -24.37 -0.13
CA VAL A 27 0.42 -25.62 -0.29
C VAL A 27 1.48 -25.56 -1.41
N LYS A 28 1.39 -24.67 -2.40
CA LYS A 28 2.37 -24.57 -3.49
C LYS A 28 2.80 -23.14 -3.80
N THR A 29 4.07 -22.96 -4.13
CA THR A 29 4.54 -21.80 -4.91
C THR A 29 3.77 -21.78 -6.23
N TRP A 30 3.37 -20.60 -6.70
CA TRP A 30 2.73 -20.45 -8.02
C TRP A 30 3.81 -20.59 -9.09
N SER A 31 4.30 -21.81 -9.26
CA SER A 31 5.42 -22.17 -10.13
C SER A 31 5.02 -22.41 -11.59
N CYS A 32 3.73 -22.51 -11.87
CA CYS A 32 3.21 -22.79 -13.20
C CYS A 32 2.40 -21.59 -13.74
N ASP A 33 2.79 -21.11 -14.93
CA ASP A 33 2.11 -20.07 -15.70
C ASP A 33 0.60 -20.31 -15.84
N ALA A 34 0.19 -21.56 -16.12
CA ALA A 34 -1.21 -21.93 -16.31
C ALA A 34 -2.05 -21.66 -15.05
N ALA A 35 -1.53 -21.99 -13.87
CA ALA A 35 -2.25 -21.80 -12.62
C ALA A 35 -2.51 -20.31 -12.34
N LEU A 36 -1.53 -19.45 -12.58
CA LEU A 36 -1.69 -18.01 -12.44
C LEU A 36 -2.66 -17.45 -13.49
N GLY A 37 -2.55 -17.91 -14.73
CA GLY A 37 -3.44 -17.54 -15.83
C GLY A 37 -4.91 -17.89 -15.59
N ASP A 38 -5.18 -19.01 -14.93
CA ASP A 38 -6.55 -19.44 -14.58
C ASP A 38 -7.08 -18.76 -13.32
N ALA A 39 -6.20 -18.46 -12.35
CA ALA A 39 -6.59 -17.83 -11.08
C ALA A 39 -6.83 -16.32 -11.22
N LEU A 40 -6.06 -15.62 -12.04
CA LEU A 40 -6.17 -14.17 -12.20
C LEU A 40 -7.57 -13.72 -12.64
N PRO A 41 -8.20 -14.32 -13.68
CA PRO A 41 -9.57 -13.97 -14.08
C PRO A 41 -10.59 -14.12 -12.95
N LEU A 42 -10.45 -15.13 -12.10
CA LEU A 42 -11.32 -15.33 -10.94
C LEU A 42 -11.12 -14.24 -9.89
N VAL A 43 -9.86 -13.94 -9.56
CA VAL A 43 -9.51 -12.87 -8.62
C VAL A 43 -9.99 -11.51 -9.16
N PHE A 44 -9.88 -11.27 -10.46
CA PHE A 44 -10.32 -10.02 -11.10
C PHE A 44 -11.82 -9.83 -11.00
N LYS A 45 -12.62 -10.88 -11.20
CA LYS A 45 -14.07 -10.79 -10.99
C LYS A 45 -14.44 -10.38 -9.56
N VAL A 46 -13.69 -10.89 -8.58
CA VAL A 46 -13.91 -10.57 -7.16
C VAL A 46 -13.44 -9.16 -6.82
N VAL A 47 -12.35 -8.71 -7.44
CA VAL A 47 -11.79 -7.36 -7.27
C VAL A 47 -12.64 -6.27 -7.96
N ASP A 48 -13.29 -6.60 -9.07
CA ASP A 48 -14.21 -5.70 -9.80
C ASP A 48 -15.65 -5.71 -9.24
N ASP A 49 -15.95 -6.50 -8.20
CA ASP A 49 -17.27 -6.52 -7.57
C ASP A 49 -17.60 -5.15 -6.94
N LEU A 50 -18.88 -4.78 -6.80
CA LEU A 50 -19.29 -3.50 -6.21
C LEU A 50 -19.24 -3.51 -4.67
N ASP A 51 -19.22 -4.70 -4.06
CA ASP A 51 -19.19 -4.86 -2.61
C ASP A 51 -17.78 -4.73 -2.03
N ASP A 52 -17.58 -3.80 -1.08
CA ASP A 52 -16.29 -3.51 -0.47
C ASP A 52 -15.67 -4.73 0.24
N ALA A 53 -16.49 -5.60 0.85
CA ALA A 53 -15.99 -6.79 1.54
C ALA A 53 -15.45 -7.83 0.54
N THR A 54 -16.16 -8.00 -0.57
CA THR A 54 -15.76 -8.88 -1.67
C THR A 54 -14.51 -8.33 -2.38
N GLN A 55 -14.46 -7.03 -2.66
CA GLN A 55 -13.27 -6.37 -3.20
C GLN A 55 -12.05 -6.55 -2.28
N ALA A 56 -12.22 -6.36 -0.97
CA ALA A 56 -11.15 -6.53 0.00
C ALA A 56 -10.60 -7.97 0.02
N LEU A 57 -11.47 -8.97 -0.07
CA LEU A 57 -11.07 -10.37 -0.17
C LEU A 57 -10.27 -10.62 -1.47
N GLY A 58 -10.76 -10.13 -2.60
CA GLY A 58 -10.08 -10.21 -3.88
C GLY A 58 -8.68 -9.59 -3.85
N LEU A 59 -8.55 -8.40 -3.27
CA LEU A 59 -7.26 -7.71 -3.12
C LEU A 59 -6.33 -8.42 -2.13
N ALA A 60 -6.85 -8.99 -1.04
CA ALA A 60 -6.05 -9.78 -0.11
C ALA A 60 -5.48 -11.05 -0.77
N LEU A 61 -6.28 -11.72 -1.61
CA LEU A 61 -5.83 -12.85 -2.41
C LEU A 61 -4.78 -12.42 -3.44
N LEU A 62 -5.02 -11.30 -4.13
CA LEU A 62 -4.05 -10.75 -5.07
C LEU A 62 -2.73 -10.41 -4.38
N LEU A 63 -2.76 -9.80 -3.20
CA LEU A 63 -1.57 -9.57 -2.37
C LEU A 63 -0.83 -10.87 -2.03
N ARG A 64 -1.57 -11.94 -1.73
CA ARG A 64 -0.97 -13.25 -1.47
C ARG A 64 -0.33 -13.83 -2.73
N ILE A 65 -0.96 -13.70 -3.89
CA ILE A 65 -0.41 -14.10 -5.19
C ILE A 65 0.87 -13.30 -5.49
N LEU A 66 0.83 -11.97 -5.35
CA LEU A 66 2.00 -11.10 -5.56
C LEU A 66 3.18 -11.43 -4.62
N ARG A 67 2.92 -12.04 -3.46
CA ARG A 67 3.96 -12.51 -2.53
C ARG A 67 4.58 -13.84 -2.93
N LEU A 68 3.86 -14.69 -3.66
CA LEU A 68 4.23 -16.08 -3.93
C LEU A 68 4.56 -16.37 -5.39
N ALA A 69 4.12 -15.51 -6.31
CA ALA A 69 4.34 -15.69 -7.74
C ALA A 69 5.77 -15.31 -8.14
N MET A 70 6.31 -16.02 -9.13
CA MET A 70 7.62 -15.69 -9.69
C MET A 70 7.56 -14.33 -10.41
N PRO A 71 8.62 -13.51 -10.33
CA PRO A 71 8.68 -12.19 -10.99
C PRO A 71 8.40 -12.24 -12.50
N THR A 72 8.85 -13.30 -13.18
CA THR A 72 8.65 -13.50 -14.63
C THR A 72 7.17 -13.60 -15.00
N HIS A 73 6.38 -14.35 -14.21
CA HIS A 73 4.94 -14.50 -14.43
C HIS A 73 4.20 -13.19 -14.15
N LEU A 74 4.58 -12.46 -13.09
CA LEU A 74 4.02 -11.14 -12.79
C LEU A 74 4.32 -10.13 -13.91
N HIS A 75 5.51 -10.22 -14.50
CA HIS A 75 5.90 -9.35 -15.62
C HIS A 75 5.01 -9.55 -16.85
N ARG A 76 4.62 -10.80 -17.14
CA ARG A 76 3.72 -11.11 -18.26
C ARG A 76 2.33 -10.51 -18.09
N HIS A 77 1.81 -10.50 -16.86
CA HIS A 77 0.47 -9.96 -16.55
C HIS A 77 0.48 -8.50 -16.06
N ARG A 78 1.63 -7.81 -16.14
CA ARG A 78 1.84 -6.48 -15.53
C ARG A 78 0.81 -5.43 -15.94
N ALA A 79 0.43 -5.39 -17.21
CA ALA A 79 -0.49 -4.37 -17.73
C ALA A 79 -1.88 -4.50 -17.08
N ILE A 80 -2.44 -5.71 -17.14
CA ILE A 80 -3.77 -6.02 -16.59
C ILE A 80 -3.77 -5.84 -15.08
N LEU A 81 -2.74 -6.32 -14.39
CA LEU A 81 -2.61 -6.16 -12.93
C LEU A 81 -2.54 -4.68 -12.53
N CYS A 82 -1.76 -3.87 -13.25
CA CYS A 82 -1.69 -2.44 -12.98
C CYS A 82 -3.04 -1.76 -13.22
N ASP A 83 -3.70 -2.03 -14.35
CA ASP A 83 -4.95 -1.36 -14.72
C ASP A 83 -6.08 -1.66 -13.73
N ILE A 84 -6.19 -2.90 -13.25
CA ILE A 84 -7.18 -3.29 -12.24
C ILE A 84 -6.90 -2.60 -10.92
N LEU A 85 -5.65 -2.61 -10.45
CA LEU A 85 -5.27 -1.96 -9.20
C LEU A 85 -5.47 -0.44 -9.26
N GLU A 86 -5.14 0.19 -10.38
CA GLU A 86 -5.40 1.61 -10.62
C GLU A 86 -6.91 1.91 -10.60
N ARG A 87 -7.73 1.05 -11.22
CA ARG A 87 -9.19 1.17 -11.22
C ARG A 87 -9.77 1.04 -9.81
N CYS A 88 -9.34 0.06 -9.03
CA CYS A 88 -9.77 -0.09 -7.63
C CYS A 88 -9.41 1.14 -6.81
N LEU A 89 -8.18 1.65 -6.97
CA LEU A 89 -7.76 2.87 -6.28
C LEU A 89 -8.51 4.12 -6.75
N LYS A 90 -9.02 4.16 -7.99
CA LYS A 90 -9.83 5.28 -8.51
C LYS A 90 -11.29 5.20 -8.06
N CYS A 91 -11.88 4.01 -8.01
CA CYS A 91 -13.31 3.82 -7.78
C CYS A 91 -13.68 3.53 -6.32
N SER A 92 -12.75 3.01 -5.51
CA SER A 92 -13.08 2.57 -4.15
C SER A 92 -13.44 3.75 -3.24
N ARG A 93 -14.55 3.59 -2.50
CA ARG A 93 -14.99 4.52 -1.45
C ARG A 93 -14.41 4.12 -0.09
N SER A 94 -14.19 2.83 0.12
CA SER A 94 -13.57 2.27 1.32
C SER A 94 -12.07 2.55 1.40
N ALA A 95 -11.64 3.14 2.52
CA ALA A 95 -10.23 3.34 2.79
C ALA A 95 -9.46 2.02 2.91
N HIS A 96 -10.11 0.97 3.41
CA HIS A 96 -9.51 -0.34 3.55
C HIS A 96 -9.16 -0.94 2.19
N VAL A 97 -10.12 -0.96 1.27
CA VAL A 97 -9.93 -1.45 -0.10
C VAL A 97 -8.88 -0.60 -0.83
N ALA A 98 -8.95 0.73 -0.73
CA ALA A 98 -7.95 1.61 -1.33
C ALA A 98 -6.54 1.36 -0.76
N GLY A 99 -6.41 1.12 0.56
CA GLY A 99 -5.15 0.77 1.20
C GLY A 99 -4.58 -0.56 0.72
N LEU A 100 -5.43 -1.58 0.58
CA LEU A 100 -5.04 -2.88 0.02
C LEU A 100 -4.60 -2.75 -1.44
N ALA A 101 -5.36 -2.00 -2.25
CA ALA A 101 -5.04 -1.75 -3.65
C ALA A 101 -3.70 -1.00 -3.79
N LEU A 102 -3.48 0.04 -2.98
CA LEU A 102 -2.22 0.79 -2.95
C LEU A 102 -1.05 -0.11 -2.54
N THR A 103 -1.22 -0.93 -1.50
CA THR A 103 -0.19 -1.88 -1.04
C THR A 103 0.13 -2.91 -2.12
N ALA A 104 -0.89 -3.43 -2.81
CA ALA A 104 -0.73 -4.39 -3.89
C ALA A 104 0.00 -3.77 -5.09
N HIS A 105 -0.36 -2.54 -5.44
CA HIS A 105 0.24 -1.82 -6.55
C HIS A 105 1.70 -1.48 -6.27
N THR A 106 2.01 -0.95 -5.08
CA THR A 106 3.38 -0.74 -4.62
C THR A 106 4.19 -2.03 -4.68
N ARG A 107 3.62 -3.16 -4.23
CA ARG A 107 4.33 -4.44 -4.24
C ARG A 107 4.57 -4.97 -5.65
N LEU A 108 3.59 -4.86 -6.55
CA LEU A 108 3.76 -5.21 -7.96
C LEU A 108 4.88 -4.38 -8.60
N LEU A 109 4.85 -3.06 -8.42
CA LEU A 109 5.87 -2.15 -8.95
C LEU A 109 7.27 -2.39 -8.34
N ALA A 110 7.37 -2.96 -7.13
CA ALA A 110 8.64 -3.36 -6.53
C ALA A 110 9.28 -4.55 -7.26
N VAL A 111 8.46 -5.48 -7.74
CA VAL A 111 8.91 -6.70 -8.42
C VAL A 111 9.23 -6.45 -9.89
N LEU A 112 8.58 -5.46 -10.50
CA LEU A 112 8.84 -5.06 -11.87
C LEU A 112 10.18 -4.31 -11.96
N THR A 113 10.99 -4.67 -12.96
CA THR A 113 12.26 -4.01 -13.27
C THR A 113 12.02 -2.50 -13.46
N PRO A 114 12.85 -1.63 -12.86
CA PRO A 114 12.71 -0.19 -13.03
C PRO A 114 12.99 0.19 -14.50
N THR A 115 11.91 0.47 -15.22
CA THR A 115 11.91 1.11 -16.54
C THR A 115 11.36 2.54 -16.42
N PRO A 116 11.64 3.45 -17.37
CA PRO A 116 11.05 4.79 -17.37
C PRO A 116 9.52 4.77 -17.26
N GLU A 117 8.86 3.81 -17.91
CA GLU A 117 7.41 3.62 -17.79
C GLU A 117 6.98 3.26 -16.36
N THR A 118 7.70 2.35 -15.69
CA THR A 118 7.36 1.97 -14.31
C THR A 118 7.62 3.12 -13.32
N LEU A 119 8.61 3.97 -13.58
CA LEU A 119 8.84 5.19 -12.79
C LEU A 119 7.67 6.16 -12.94
N VAL A 120 7.26 6.46 -14.18
CA VAL A 120 6.08 7.30 -14.44
C VAL A 120 4.83 6.76 -13.71
N ARG A 121 4.64 5.43 -13.69
CA ARG A 121 3.55 4.80 -12.94
C ARG A 121 3.70 4.96 -11.42
N ARG A 122 4.90 4.80 -10.84
CA ARG A 122 5.16 5.06 -9.42
C ARG A 122 4.83 6.51 -9.03
N HIS A 123 5.18 7.48 -9.89
CA HIS A 123 4.84 8.89 -9.70
C HIS A 123 3.33 9.15 -9.74
N ALA A 124 2.65 8.58 -10.73
CA ALA A 124 1.20 8.67 -10.85
C ALA A 124 0.51 8.07 -9.62
N LEU A 125 0.99 6.90 -9.15
CA LEU A 125 0.49 6.25 -7.95
C LEU A 125 0.66 7.12 -6.71
N LEU A 126 1.85 7.69 -6.49
CA LEU A 126 2.09 8.56 -5.33
C LEU A 126 1.17 9.77 -5.34
N ARG A 127 1.01 10.43 -6.50
CA ARG A 127 0.10 11.57 -6.64
C ARG A 127 -1.34 11.19 -6.33
N GLN A 128 -1.79 10.05 -6.84
CA GLN A 128 -3.13 9.54 -6.60
C GLN A 128 -3.33 9.20 -5.11
N ALA A 129 -2.38 8.51 -4.48
CA ALA A 129 -2.44 8.17 -3.07
C ALA A 129 -2.52 9.42 -2.17
N LEU A 130 -1.68 10.43 -2.44
CA LEU A 130 -1.70 11.71 -1.73
C LEU A 130 -3.05 12.41 -1.87
N SER A 131 -3.59 12.47 -3.09
CA SER A 131 -4.91 13.08 -3.31
C SER A 131 -6.02 12.37 -2.53
N ARG A 132 -5.99 11.03 -2.44
CA ARG A 132 -6.99 10.24 -1.72
C ARG A 132 -6.90 10.46 -0.20
N VAL A 133 -5.69 10.49 0.35
CA VAL A 133 -5.48 10.74 1.77
C VAL A 133 -5.91 12.17 2.15
N GLY A 134 -5.64 13.16 1.29
CA GLY A 134 -5.99 14.56 1.52
C GLY A 134 -7.46 14.94 1.28
N GLN A 135 -8.26 14.10 0.61
CA GLN A 135 -9.68 14.39 0.31
C GLN A 135 -10.60 14.42 1.54
N GLY A 136 -10.13 14.02 2.72
CA GLY A 136 -10.89 14.12 3.98
C GLY A 136 -12.08 13.17 4.12
N THR A 137 -12.38 12.36 3.10
CA THR A 137 -13.52 11.42 3.08
C THR A 137 -13.36 10.23 4.03
N TRP A 138 -12.14 9.95 4.48
CA TRP A 138 -11.81 8.82 5.35
C TRP A 138 -11.60 9.26 6.78
N THR A 139 -11.89 8.38 7.73
CA THR A 139 -11.58 8.64 9.15
C THR A 139 -10.08 8.82 9.37
N SER A 140 -9.70 9.46 10.48
CA SER A 140 -8.29 9.64 10.84
C SER A 140 -7.55 8.29 11.01
N ALA A 141 -8.21 7.29 11.60
CA ALA A 141 -7.64 5.95 11.76
C ALA A 141 -7.42 5.26 10.41
N ASP A 142 -8.35 5.41 9.48
CA ASP A 142 -8.24 4.82 8.15
C ASP A 142 -7.12 5.45 7.32
N ARG A 143 -7.02 6.79 7.35
CA ARG A 143 -5.90 7.50 6.73
C ARG A 143 -4.55 7.02 7.28
N ALA A 144 -4.44 6.84 8.60
CA ALA A 144 -3.21 6.35 9.23
C ALA A 144 -2.83 4.96 8.72
N ARG A 145 -3.80 4.05 8.61
CA ARG A 145 -3.56 2.70 8.08
C ARG A 145 -3.07 2.72 6.64
N VAL A 146 -3.70 3.51 5.76
CA VAL A 146 -3.32 3.60 4.35
C VAL A 146 -1.91 4.18 4.21
N VAL A 147 -1.61 5.26 4.93
CA VAL A 147 -0.30 5.90 4.89
C VAL A 147 0.78 4.96 5.42
N GLY A 148 0.62 4.45 6.64
CA GLY A 148 1.64 3.61 7.28
C GLY A 148 1.92 2.29 6.53
N SER A 149 0.90 1.70 5.89
CA SER A 149 1.08 0.41 5.19
C SER A 149 1.72 0.52 3.80
N ALA A 150 1.47 1.62 3.08
CA ALA A 150 1.78 1.68 1.65
C ALA A 150 2.79 2.76 1.26
N PHE A 151 2.78 3.93 1.93
CA PHE A 151 3.65 5.04 1.57
C PHE A 151 5.14 4.74 1.77
N PRO A 152 5.59 4.13 2.88
CA PRO A 152 6.99 3.75 3.05
C PRO A 152 7.51 2.91 1.88
N GLY A 153 6.77 1.87 1.47
CA GLY A 153 7.17 1.01 0.35
C GLY A 153 7.19 1.74 -1.00
N LEU A 154 6.27 2.69 -1.20
CA LEU A 154 6.20 3.47 -2.44
C LEU A 154 7.34 4.50 -2.52
N LEU A 155 7.61 5.20 -1.43
CA LEU A 155 8.68 6.19 -1.35
C LEU A 155 10.06 5.54 -1.49
N ALA A 156 10.27 4.35 -0.91
CA ALA A 156 11.50 3.58 -1.09
C ALA A 156 11.79 3.23 -2.56
N GLN A 157 10.76 3.14 -3.42
CA GLN A 157 10.93 2.89 -4.86
C GLN A 157 11.21 4.15 -5.69
N LEU A 158 10.86 5.32 -5.14
CA LEU A 158 11.11 6.65 -5.72
C LEU A 158 12.42 7.27 -5.22
N ALA A 159 12.95 6.73 -4.12
CA ALA A 159 14.19 7.11 -3.43
C ALA A 159 15.48 6.96 -4.26
N LEU A 160 15.40 6.64 -5.54
CA LEU A 160 16.56 6.52 -6.44
C LEU A 160 16.91 7.83 -7.17
N GLY A 161 16.32 8.99 -6.85
CA GLY A 161 16.73 10.23 -7.51
C GLY A 161 15.97 11.52 -7.19
N LEU A 162 16.21 12.53 -8.04
CA LEU A 162 15.56 13.85 -8.05
C LEU A 162 14.03 13.78 -8.16
N GLU A 163 13.49 12.63 -8.54
CA GLU A 163 12.08 12.48 -8.85
C GLU A 163 11.19 12.58 -7.59
N LEU A 164 11.69 12.21 -6.41
CA LEU A 164 10.93 12.42 -5.17
C LEU A 164 10.77 13.93 -4.85
N LEU A 165 11.72 14.77 -5.31
CA LEU A 165 11.66 16.24 -5.12
C LEU A 165 10.43 16.85 -5.80
N THR A 166 9.95 16.28 -6.90
CA THR A 166 8.78 16.80 -7.63
C THR A 166 7.48 16.64 -6.83
N HIS A 167 7.46 15.75 -5.83
CA HIS A 167 6.30 15.49 -4.99
C HIS A 167 6.47 15.97 -3.55
N THR A 168 7.66 16.43 -3.16
CA THR A 168 7.97 16.78 -1.76
C THR A 168 7.02 17.82 -1.21
N ARG A 169 6.63 18.84 -2.00
CA ARG A 169 5.69 19.87 -1.52
C ARG A 169 4.31 19.28 -1.18
N THR A 170 3.74 18.49 -2.09
CA THR A 170 2.42 17.87 -1.87
C THR A 170 2.48 16.81 -0.76
N LEU A 171 3.55 16.03 -0.73
CA LEU A 171 3.81 15.04 0.31
C LEU A 171 3.91 15.71 1.68
N LEU A 172 4.70 16.78 1.81
CA LEU A 172 4.88 17.51 3.06
C LEU A 172 3.59 18.16 3.54
N ALA A 173 2.78 18.75 2.64
CA ALA A 173 1.49 19.33 3.01
C ALA A 173 0.56 18.30 3.66
N CYS A 174 0.39 17.13 3.02
CA CYS A 174 -0.42 16.05 3.60
C CYS A 174 0.16 15.53 4.92
N LEU A 175 1.48 15.42 5.05
CA LEU A 175 2.12 14.92 6.27
C LEU A 175 2.04 15.92 7.42
N LEU A 176 2.13 17.23 7.16
CA LEU A 176 1.94 18.28 8.16
C LEU A 176 0.50 18.29 8.68
N GLU A 177 -0.49 18.20 7.79
CA GLU A 177 -1.89 18.04 8.19
C GLU A 177 -2.10 16.81 9.09
N MET A 178 -1.42 15.70 8.81
CA MET A 178 -1.46 14.51 9.65
C MET A 178 -0.82 14.73 11.03
N LEU A 179 0.29 15.46 11.09
CA LEU A 179 0.99 15.81 12.33
C LEU A 179 0.15 16.73 13.23
N ASP A 180 -0.55 17.69 12.62
CA ASP A 180 -1.43 18.64 13.32
C ASP A 180 -2.71 17.99 13.87
N THR A 181 -3.04 16.77 13.44
CA THR A 181 -4.17 16.05 14.01
C THR A 181 -3.86 15.54 15.43
N PRO A 182 -4.86 15.48 16.34
CA PRO A 182 -4.69 14.87 17.66
C PRO A 182 -4.57 13.33 17.61
N SER A 183 -4.59 12.75 16.40
CA SER A 183 -4.56 11.31 16.20
C SER A 183 -3.13 10.81 16.30
N ALA A 184 -2.82 10.28 17.47
CA ALA A 184 -1.64 9.50 17.77
C ALA A 184 -1.13 8.59 16.62
N PRO A 185 -1.96 7.75 16.00
CA PRO A 185 -1.51 6.88 14.90
C PRO A 185 -1.24 7.63 13.59
N LEU A 186 -1.94 8.74 13.30
CA LEU A 186 -1.64 9.57 12.12
C LEU A 186 -0.28 10.23 12.25
N GLN A 187 0.02 10.78 13.42
CA GLN A 187 1.31 11.40 13.71
C GLN A 187 2.45 10.40 13.49
N LEU A 188 2.34 9.19 14.05
CA LEU A 188 3.36 8.14 13.87
C LEU A 188 3.50 7.72 12.40
N ALA A 189 2.39 7.48 11.69
CA ALA A 189 2.43 7.13 10.28
C ALA A 189 3.06 8.24 9.42
N ALA A 190 2.79 9.50 9.75
CA ALA A 190 3.40 10.64 9.09
C ALA A 190 4.92 10.67 9.31
N LEU A 191 5.36 10.46 10.56
CA LEU A 191 6.77 10.47 10.92
C LEU A 191 7.57 9.32 10.28
N GLU A 192 7.01 8.10 10.25
CA GLU A 192 7.62 6.96 9.54
C GLU A 192 7.74 7.24 8.04
N THR A 193 6.73 7.89 7.46
CA THR A 193 6.75 8.28 6.04
C THR A 193 7.79 9.38 5.77
N ILE A 194 7.93 10.36 6.67
CA ILE A 194 8.97 11.40 6.61
C ILE A 194 10.36 10.76 6.67
N PHE A 195 10.55 9.78 7.55
CA PHE A 195 11.83 9.08 7.70
C PHE A 195 12.25 8.38 6.41
N VAL A 196 11.34 7.66 5.75
CA VAL A 196 11.66 7.00 4.47
C VAL A 196 11.86 8.01 3.35
N ALA A 197 11.05 9.08 3.29
CA ALA A 197 11.22 10.15 2.32
C ALA A 197 12.61 10.81 2.46
N ALA A 198 13.01 11.08 3.70
CA ALA A 198 14.30 11.65 4.05
C ALA A 198 15.47 10.80 3.56
N GLN A 199 15.44 9.50 3.88
CA GLN A 199 16.48 8.56 3.46
C GLN A 199 16.65 8.52 1.94
N GLY A 200 15.54 8.65 1.19
CA GLY A 200 15.57 8.65 -0.27
C GLY A 200 16.06 9.94 -0.92
N ILE A 201 15.99 11.07 -0.21
CA ILE A 201 16.48 12.36 -0.71
C ILE A 201 17.90 12.63 -0.20
N TRP A 202 18.33 11.99 0.87
CA TRP A 202 19.69 12.11 1.41
C TRP A 202 20.75 11.46 0.49
N PRO A 203 21.92 12.09 0.23
CA PRO A 203 22.46 13.35 0.78
C PRO A 203 22.19 14.59 -0.09
N ARG A 204 21.16 14.56 -0.95
CA ARG A 204 20.86 15.66 -1.88
C ARG A 204 20.03 16.78 -1.25
N LEU A 205 19.71 16.68 0.05
CA LEU A 205 19.09 17.75 0.82
C LEU A 205 20.12 18.85 1.08
N ALA A 206 19.68 20.12 1.01
CA ALA A 206 20.53 21.22 1.46
C ALA A 206 20.78 21.08 2.98
N PRO A 207 21.97 21.44 3.49
CA PRO A 207 22.38 21.21 4.90
C PRO A 207 21.39 21.78 5.92
N LYS A 208 20.71 22.89 5.60
CA LYS A 208 19.68 23.47 6.48
C LYS A 208 18.38 22.65 6.55
N ALA A 209 18.04 21.93 5.49
CA ALA A 209 16.91 21.02 5.46
C ALA A 209 17.23 19.71 6.21
N GLU A 210 18.50 19.32 6.26
CA GLU A 210 18.99 18.20 7.06
C GLU A 210 18.75 18.41 8.57
N GLU A 211 19.07 19.60 9.08
CA GLU A 211 18.87 19.95 10.49
C GLU A 211 17.38 19.94 10.88
N ILE A 212 16.51 20.56 10.06
CA ILE A 212 15.06 20.61 10.29
C ILE A 212 14.48 19.19 10.32
N LEU A 213 14.91 18.36 9.39
CA LEU A 213 14.48 16.97 9.30
C LEU A 213 14.98 16.13 10.49
N ALA A 214 16.24 16.31 10.91
CA ALA A 214 16.79 15.65 12.09
C ALA A 214 16.03 16.04 13.36
N VAL A 215 15.60 17.30 13.49
CA VAL A 215 14.77 17.76 14.60
C VAL A 215 13.38 17.10 14.57
N LEU A 216 12.72 17.08 13.40
CA LEU A 216 11.43 16.41 13.23
C LEU A 216 11.50 14.91 13.56
N LEU A 217 12.57 14.23 13.16
CA LEU A 217 12.81 12.82 13.47
C LEU A 217 13.11 12.59 14.96
N ARG A 218 13.85 13.50 15.62
CA ARG A 218 14.05 13.40 17.08
C ARG A 218 12.76 13.59 17.85
N SER A 219 11.92 14.56 17.46
CA SER A 219 10.60 14.75 18.06
C SER A 219 9.69 13.53 17.82
N ALA A 220 9.81 12.88 16.66
CA ALA A 220 9.09 11.65 16.35
C ALA A 220 9.47 10.49 17.26
N CYS A 221 10.77 10.24 17.40
CA CYS A 221 11.31 9.20 18.26
C CYS A 221 10.94 9.46 19.73
N PHE A 222 10.96 10.71 20.16
CA PHE A 222 10.56 11.11 21.51
C PHE A 222 9.07 10.82 21.76
N ALA A 223 8.18 11.25 20.85
CA ALA A 223 6.74 10.97 20.94
C ALA A 223 6.41 9.46 20.90
N ARG A 224 7.24 8.65 20.24
CA ARG A 224 7.11 7.19 20.21
C ARG A 224 7.54 6.55 21.55
N ARG A 225 8.64 7.02 22.14
CA ARG A 225 9.15 6.55 23.44
C ARG A 225 8.16 6.77 24.58
N GLU A 226 7.49 7.91 24.61
CA GLU A 226 6.49 8.20 25.63
C GLU A 226 5.27 7.26 25.60
N ARG A 227 5.01 6.56 24.48
CA ARG A 227 3.90 5.60 24.34
C ARG A 227 4.27 4.15 24.65
N HIS A 228 5.54 3.78 24.59
CA HIS A 228 6.02 2.42 24.83
C HIS A 228 7.27 2.41 25.74
N PRO A 229 7.14 2.75 27.03
CA PRO A 229 8.28 2.77 27.96
C PRO A 229 8.87 1.38 28.25
N GLU A 230 8.15 0.30 27.90
CA GLU A 230 8.56 -1.08 28.20
C GLU A 230 9.46 -1.75 27.14
N GLU A 231 9.49 -1.25 25.90
CA GLU A 231 10.32 -1.85 24.84
C GLU A 231 11.82 -1.48 24.94
N ASP A 232 12.17 -0.40 25.63
CA ASP A 232 13.56 0.06 25.82
C ASP A 232 14.25 -0.51 27.08
N ARG A 233 13.61 -1.45 27.79
CA ARG A 233 14.18 -2.13 28.97
C ARG A 233 14.76 -3.53 28.68
N LYS A 234 14.95 -3.89 27.41
CA LYS A 234 15.63 -5.14 27.01
C LYS A 234 16.96 -4.88 26.34
#